data_AF-A0AB33BLT9-F1
#
_entry.id   AF-A0AB33BLT9-F1
#
_cell.length_a   1.000
_cell.length_b   1.000
_cell.length_c   1.000
_cell.angle_alpha   90.00
_cell.angle_beta   90.00
_cell.angle_gamma   90.00
#
_symmetry.space_group_name_H-M   'P 1'
#
loop_
_entity.id
_entity.type
_entity.pdbx_description
1 polymer ?
#
loop_
_entity_poly.entity_id
_entity_poly.type
_entity_poly.pdbx_seq_one_letter_code
_entity_poly.pdbx_strand_id
1 'polypeptide(L)'
;MAISITLTLPDDIFNLAQSLAHSINRDLNDILVEAITFSISPNYQGEKISSLNSLSDEEIIKLTQLQMASEQDQRLSELLNQQQERDLSTFENRELWSLMQVYQINLLKKSQGLNEAVKRGLISPLEA
;
A
#
# COMPACT_ATOMS: atom_id res chain seq x y z
N MET A 1 7.32 -18.92 -7.88
CA MET A 1 6.15 -19.56 -8.55
C MET A 1 5.50 -18.48 -9.40
N ALA A 2 5.09 -18.79 -10.64
CA ALA A 2 4.45 -17.83 -11.54
C ALA A 2 3.00 -18.25 -11.79
N ILE A 3 2.07 -17.31 -11.69
CA ILE A 3 0.64 -17.49 -12.01
C ILE A 3 0.36 -16.64 -13.23
N SER A 4 -0.21 -17.23 -14.28
CA SER A 4 -0.60 -16.51 -15.50
C SER A 4 -2.07 -16.12 -15.44
N ILE A 5 -2.37 -14.85 -15.69
CA ILE A 5 -3.71 -14.29 -15.74
C ILE A 5 -3.83 -13.55 -17.09
N THR A 6 -4.95 -13.73 -17.79
CA THR A 6 -5.25 -12.97 -19.02
C THR A 6 -6.15 -11.79 -18.66
N LEU A 7 -5.74 -10.58 -19.04
CA LEU A 7 -6.45 -9.34 -18.76
C LEU A 7 -6.85 -8.66 -20.08
N THR A 8 -8.10 -8.23 -20.20
CA THR A 8 -8.54 -7.40 -21.32
C THR A 8 -8.37 -5.93 -20.94
N LEU A 9 -7.56 -5.20 -21.70
CA LEU A 9 -7.26 -3.78 -21.48
C LEU A 9 -7.97 -2.91 -22.53
N PRO A 10 -8.40 -1.69 -22.19
CA PRO A 10 -8.80 -0.69 -23.18
C PRO A 10 -7.63 -0.34 -24.11
N ASP A 11 -7.93 -0.08 -25.39
CA ASP A 11 -6.91 0.21 -26.42
C ASP A 11 -6.01 1.38 -26.04
N ASP A 12 -6.57 2.42 -25.41
CA ASP A 12 -5.81 3.61 -24.99
C ASP A 12 -4.70 3.28 -23.97
N ILE A 13 -4.98 2.36 -23.04
CA ILE A 13 -4.00 1.93 -22.02
C ILE A 13 -2.91 1.07 -22.67
N PHE A 14 -3.28 0.20 -23.60
CA PHE A 14 -2.32 -0.59 -24.37
C PHE A 14 -1.37 0.32 -25.16
N ASN A 15 -1.92 1.30 -25.89
CA ASN A 15 -1.13 2.24 -26.70
C ASN A 15 -0.18 3.08 -25.85
N LEU A 16 -0.62 3.51 -24.68
CA LEU A 16 0.21 4.26 -23.73
C LEU A 16 1.36 3.41 -23.18
N ALA A 17 1.07 2.19 -22.73
CA ALA A 17 2.08 1.26 -22.23
C ALA A 17 3.08 0.86 -23.33
N GLN A 18 2.59 0.65 -24.56
CA GLN A 18 3.42 0.34 -25.72
C GLN A 18 4.34 1.50 -26.11
N SER A 19 3.84 2.73 -26.08
CA SER A 19 4.64 3.93 -26.36
C SER A 19 5.75 4.11 -25.32
N LEU A 20 5.43 3.89 -24.05
CA LEU A 20 6.41 3.92 -22.96
C LEU A 20 7.47 2.83 -23.15
N ALA A 21 7.06 1.58 -23.39
CA ALA A 21 7.95 0.44 -23.64
C ALA A 21 8.95 0.72 -24.77
N HIS A 22 8.49 1.29 -25.89
CA HIS A 22 9.35 1.69 -27.01
C HIS A 22 10.33 2.80 -26.63
N SER A 23 9.87 3.82 -25.90
CA SER A 23 10.71 4.97 -25.53
C SER A 23 11.87 4.60 -24.60
N ILE A 24 11.71 3.56 -23.79
CA ILE A 24 12.73 3.08 -22.83
C ILE A 24 13.35 1.73 -23.25
N ASN A 25 13.01 1.23 -24.44
CA ASN A 25 13.47 -0.04 -25.00
C ASN A 25 13.33 -1.23 -24.02
N ARG A 26 12.15 -1.38 -23.41
CA ARG A 26 11.80 -2.46 -22.48
C ARG A 26 10.61 -3.27 -22.99
N ASP A 27 10.46 -4.49 -22.51
CA ASP A 27 9.31 -5.35 -22.84
C ASP A 27 8.00 -4.78 -22.28
N LEU A 28 6.93 -4.87 -23.06
CA LEU A 28 5.61 -4.38 -22.65
C LEU A 28 5.09 -5.09 -21.39
N ASN A 29 5.32 -6.40 -21.25
CA ASN A 29 4.86 -7.14 -20.09
C ASN A 29 5.57 -6.68 -18.83
N ASP A 30 6.88 -6.40 -18.90
CA ASP A 30 7.64 -5.90 -17.75
C ASP A 30 7.09 -4.55 -17.28
N ILE A 31 6.75 -3.65 -18.20
CA ILE A 31 6.14 -2.35 -17.88
C ILE A 31 4.74 -2.53 -17.27
N LEU A 32 3.92 -3.42 -17.82
CA LEU A 32 2.59 -3.69 -17.27
C LEU A 32 2.66 -4.34 -15.89
N VAL A 33 3.55 -5.29 -15.68
CA VAL A 33 3.79 -5.91 -14.37
C VAL A 33 4.24 -4.85 -13.39
N GLU A 34 5.24 -4.02 -13.72
CA GLU A 34 5.74 -2.95 -12.85
C GLU A 34 4.65 -1.92 -12.51
N ALA A 35 3.84 -1.52 -13.50
CA ALA A 35 2.72 -0.60 -13.28
C ALA A 35 1.62 -1.22 -12.39
N ILE A 36 1.27 -2.49 -12.61
CA ILE A 36 0.31 -3.23 -11.78
C ILE A 36 0.86 -3.39 -10.36
N THR A 37 2.13 -3.78 -10.23
CA THR A 37 2.83 -3.92 -8.96
C THR A 37 2.81 -2.61 -8.18
N PHE A 38 3.17 -1.49 -8.82
CA PHE A 38 3.14 -0.16 -8.23
C PHE A 38 1.72 0.31 -7.86
N SER A 39 0.71 -0.09 -8.64
CA SER A 39 -0.69 0.31 -8.38
C SER A 39 -1.35 -0.50 -7.28
N ILE A 40 -1.09 -1.80 -7.22
CA ILE A 40 -1.64 -2.72 -6.19
C ILE A 40 -0.86 -2.57 -4.88
N SER A 41 0.40 -2.16 -4.96
CA SER A 41 1.25 -1.93 -3.82
C SER A 41 2.32 -0.94 -4.23
N PRO A 42 2.12 0.37 -3.98
CA PRO A 42 3.15 1.38 -4.22
C PRO A 42 4.47 1.06 -3.49
N ASN A 43 4.44 0.12 -2.54
CA ASN A 43 5.59 -0.45 -1.83
C ASN A 43 5.80 -1.97 -2.04
N TYR A 44 5.41 -2.58 -3.17
CA TYR A 44 5.86 -3.95 -3.51
C TYR A 44 7.32 -3.91 -4.00
N GLN A 45 8.20 -3.44 -3.12
CA GLN A 45 9.60 -3.83 -3.13
C GLN A 45 9.74 -4.99 -2.16
N GLY A 46 9.35 -6.20 -2.56
CA GLY A 46 9.95 -7.44 -2.04
C GLY A 46 10.10 -7.64 -0.53
N GLU A 47 9.44 -6.88 0.35
CA GLU A 47 9.41 -7.17 1.78
C GLU A 47 8.43 -8.31 1.99
N LYS A 48 8.98 -9.50 1.76
CA LYS A 48 8.51 -10.76 2.31
C LYS A 48 7.88 -10.51 3.68
N ILE A 49 6.57 -10.72 3.72
CA ILE A 49 5.77 -10.92 4.93
C ILE A 49 6.31 -12.12 5.76
N SER A 50 7.32 -12.84 5.27
CA SER A 50 8.14 -13.80 6.01
C SER A 50 9.03 -13.19 7.11
N SER A 51 9.21 -11.87 7.15
CA SER A 51 10.17 -11.22 8.06
C SER A 51 9.65 -10.96 9.48
N LEU A 52 8.34 -11.10 9.76
CA LEU A 52 7.83 -10.89 11.12
C LEU A 52 8.40 -11.90 12.12
N ASN A 53 8.58 -13.16 11.69
CA ASN A 53 9.20 -14.19 12.53
C ASN A 53 10.69 -13.90 12.84
N SER A 54 11.37 -13.08 12.03
CA SER A 54 12.76 -12.67 12.27
C SER A 54 12.90 -11.38 13.07
N LEU A 55 11.80 -10.64 13.27
CA LEU A 55 11.81 -9.45 14.12
C LEU A 55 11.88 -9.84 15.60
N SER A 56 12.63 -9.07 16.36
CA SER A 56 12.68 -9.14 17.82
C SER A 56 11.34 -8.76 18.45
N ASP A 57 11.14 -9.15 19.71
CA ASP A 57 9.91 -8.83 20.43
C ASP A 57 9.71 -7.31 20.58
N GLU A 58 10.79 -6.54 20.73
CA GLU A 58 10.73 -5.07 20.75
C GLU A 58 10.24 -4.49 19.42
N GLU A 59 10.68 -5.03 18.29
CA GLU A 59 10.23 -4.60 16.97
C GLU A 59 8.77 -4.96 16.72
N ILE A 60 8.34 -6.16 17.15
CA ILE A 60 6.94 -6.57 17.10
C ILE A 60 6.06 -5.63 17.94
N ILE A 61 6.50 -5.28 19.17
CA ILE A 61 5.78 -4.31 20.01
C ILE A 61 5.69 -2.94 19.32
N LYS A 62 6.77 -2.45 18.71
CA LYS A 62 6.75 -1.19 17.93
C LYS A 62 5.75 -1.24 16.77
N LEU A 63 5.63 -2.36 16.07
CA LEU A 63 4.62 -2.54 15.02
C LEU A 63 3.19 -2.45 15.57
N THR A 64 2.93 -2.96 16.78
CA THR A 64 1.59 -2.87 17.41
C THR A 64 1.19 -1.43 17.74
N GLN A 65 2.17 -0.53 17.90
CA GLN A 65 1.97 0.88 18.23
C GLN A 65 2.02 1.78 17.00
N LEU A 66 2.15 1.20 15.80
CA LEU A 66 2.34 1.95 14.58
C LEU A 66 1.12 2.84 14.29
N GLN A 67 1.40 4.12 14.06
CA GLN A 67 0.40 5.14 13.76
C GLN A 67 0.89 5.98 12.58
N MET A 68 -0.06 6.56 11.84
CA MET A 68 0.26 7.61 10.88
C MET A 68 0.85 8.81 11.63
N ALA A 69 1.76 9.54 10.98
CA ALA A 69 2.30 10.77 11.57
C ALA A 69 1.16 11.78 11.79
N SER A 70 1.18 12.50 12.92
CA SER A 70 0.09 13.41 13.29
C SER A 70 -0.27 14.42 12.20
N GLU A 71 0.72 14.97 11.50
CA GLU A 71 0.51 15.93 10.40
C GLU A 71 -0.21 15.28 9.21
N GLN A 72 0.17 14.03 8.87
CA GLN A 72 -0.45 13.27 7.79
C GLN A 72 -1.89 12.87 8.14
N ASP A 73 -2.15 12.49 9.39
CA ASP A 73 -3.48 12.09 9.87
C ASP A 73 -4.46 13.27 9.93
N GLN A 74 -3.97 14.43 10.38
CA GLN A 74 -4.71 15.69 10.31
C GLN A 74 -5.03 16.05 8.86
N ARG A 75 -4.04 15.98 7.97
CA ARG A 75 -4.23 16.31 6.55
C ARG A 75 -5.19 15.35 5.86
N LEU A 76 -5.13 14.06 6.18
CA LEU A 76 -6.07 13.05 5.68
C LEU A 76 -7.50 13.39 6.12
N SER A 77 -7.68 13.72 7.39
CA SER A 77 -8.99 14.11 7.96
C SER A 77 -9.55 15.37 7.30
N GLU A 78 -8.71 16.38 7.06
CA GLU A 78 -9.10 17.59 6.33
C GLU A 78 -9.59 17.29 4.91
N LEU A 79 -8.82 16.50 4.14
CA LEU A 79 -9.18 16.17 2.77
C LEU A 79 -10.46 15.33 2.68
N LEU A 80 -10.66 14.41 3.63
CA LEU A 80 -11.90 13.63 3.73
C LEU A 80 -13.11 14.52 4.05
N ASN A 81 -12.96 15.49 4.96
CA ASN A 81 -14.02 16.45 5.25
C ASN A 81 -14.32 17.33 4.04
N GLN A 82 -13.28 17.84 3.36
CA GLN A 82 -13.44 18.66 2.16
C GLN A 82 -14.12 17.89 1.02
N GLN A 83 -13.84 16.59 0.86
CA GLN A 83 -14.51 15.74 -0.14
C GLN A 83 -16.02 15.60 0.11
N GLN A 84 -16.46 15.65 1.37
CA GLN A 84 -17.89 15.60 1.71
C GLN A 84 -18.60 16.92 1.40
N GLU A 85 -17.87 18.04 1.43
CA GLU A 85 -18.41 19.38 1.18
C GLU A 85 -18.34 19.80 -0.28
N ARG A 86 -17.31 19.34 -1.02
CA ARG A 86 -17.07 19.71 -2.42
C ARG A 86 -16.24 18.67 -3.17
N ASP A 87 -16.22 18.81 -4.49
CA ASP A 87 -15.25 18.10 -5.31
C ASP A 87 -13.82 18.59 -5.02
N LEU A 88 -12.93 17.62 -4.79
CA LEU A 88 -11.51 17.86 -4.65
C LEU A 88 -10.86 18.15 -6.01
N SER A 89 -9.86 19.01 -6.04
CA SER A 89 -9.02 19.22 -7.20
C SER A 89 -8.20 17.98 -7.54
N THR A 90 -7.63 17.92 -8.75
CA THR A 90 -6.75 16.80 -9.16
C THR A 90 -5.51 16.67 -8.28
N PHE A 91 -5.01 17.78 -7.71
CA PHE A 91 -3.89 17.74 -6.77
C PHE A 91 -4.31 17.14 -5.42
N GLU A 92 -5.42 17.64 -4.87
CA GLU A 92 -5.98 17.16 -3.59
C GLU A 92 -6.38 15.68 -3.66
N ASN A 93 -6.95 15.23 -4.78
CA ASN A 93 -7.27 13.81 -4.98
C ASN A 93 -6.02 12.92 -4.98
N ARG A 94 -4.91 13.38 -5.57
CA ARG A 94 -3.64 12.64 -5.54
C ARG A 94 -3.05 12.62 -4.13
N GLU A 95 -3.11 13.74 -3.42
CA GLU A 95 -2.67 13.84 -2.03
C GLU A 95 -3.47 12.90 -1.12
N LEU A 96 -4.81 12.94 -1.24
CA LEU A 96 -5.71 12.06 -0.51
C LEU A 96 -5.41 10.59 -0.79
N TRP A 97 -5.20 10.22 -2.06
CA TRP A 97 -4.84 8.85 -2.43
C TRP A 97 -3.52 8.42 -1.78
N SER A 98 -2.49 9.27 -1.81
CA SER A 98 -1.20 8.99 -1.17
C SER A 98 -1.32 8.80 0.33
N LEU A 99 -2.11 9.65 1.02
CA LEU A 99 -2.32 9.54 2.47
C LEU A 99 -3.11 8.27 2.81
N MET A 100 -4.14 7.95 2.04
CA MET A 100 -4.90 6.70 2.18
C MET A 100 -4.00 5.46 2.06
N GLN A 101 -3.02 5.46 1.15
CA GLN A 101 -2.05 4.37 1.04
C GLN A 101 -1.20 4.22 2.30
N VAL A 102 -0.67 5.32 2.84
CA VAL A 102 0.11 5.30 4.10
C VAL A 102 -0.74 4.76 5.25
N TYR A 103 -1.98 5.21 5.36
CA TYR A 103 -2.91 4.76 6.40
C TYR A 103 -3.15 3.24 6.33
N GLN A 104 -3.47 2.72 5.13
CA GLN A 104 -3.74 1.30 4.92
C GLN A 104 -2.52 0.43 5.20
N ILE A 105 -1.32 0.87 4.78
CA ILE A 105 -0.07 0.15 5.05
C ILE A 105 0.20 0.09 6.55
N ASN A 106 0.03 1.22 7.24
CA ASN A 106 0.24 1.29 8.68
C ASN A 106 -0.74 0.37 9.43
N LEU A 107 -2.00 0.37 9.02
CA LEU A 107 -3.03 -0.51 9.58
C LEU A 107 -2.70 -1.99 9.36
N LEU A 108 -2.25 -2.37 8.17
CA LEU A 108 -1.86 -3.75 7.86
C LEU A 108 -0.68 -4.19 8.72
N LYS A 109 0.40 -3.39 8.77
CA LYS A 109 1.59 -3.69 9.60
C LYS A 109 1.22 -3.80 11.08
N LYS A 110 0.34 -2.92 11.56
CA LYS A 110 -0.16 -2.96 12.94
C LYS A 110 -0.96 -4.22 13.24
N SER A 111 -1.89 -4.59 12.35
CA SER A 111 -2.71 -5.81 12.50
C SER A 111 -1.83 -7.07 12.54
N GLN A 112 -0.82 -7.14 11.67
CA GLN A 112 0.13 -8.24 11.64
C GLN A 112 1.01 -8.28 12.90
N GLY A 113 1.51 -7.13 13.34
CA GLY A 113 2.26 -7.01 14.60
C GLY A 113 1.43 -7.46 15.80
N LEU A 114 0.16 -7.07 15.87
CA LEU A 114 -0.77 -7.51 16.92
C LEU A 114 -0.97 -9.03 16.90
N ASN A 115 -1.18 -9.62 15.72
CA ASN A 115 -1.35 -11.07 15.60
C ASN A 115 -0.12 -11.84 16.10
N GLU A 116 1.07 -11.41 15.68
CA GLU A 116 2.32 -12.06 16.10
C GLU A 116 2.64 -11.80 17.58
N ALA A 117 2.35 -10.60 18.10
CA ALA A 117 2.49 -10.29 19.51
C ALA A 117 1.62 -11.20 20.40
N VAL A 118 0.37 -11.44 20.00
CA VAL A 118 -0.51 -12.39 20.69
C VAL A 118 0.02 -13.82 20.59
N LYS A 119 0.47 -14.23 19.41
CA LYS A 119 1.03 -15.57 19.18
C LYS A 119 2.29 -15.84 20.00
N ARG A 120 3.11 -14.81 20.26
CA ARG A 120 4.30 -14.89 21.12
C ARG A 120 4.00 -14.69 22.61
N GLY A 121 2.77 -14.32 22.97
CA GLY A 121 2.38 -14.02 24.35
C GLY A 121 2.86 -12.66 24.88
N LEU A 122 3.24 -11.74 23.99
CA LEU A 122 3.67 -10.38 24.34
C LEU A 122 2.49 -9.46 24.69
N ILE A 123 1.31 -9.73 24.11
CA ILE A 123 0.07 -8.98 24.32
C ILE A 123 -1.07 -9.99 24.53
N SER A 124 -1.99 -9.69 25.46
CA SER A 124 -3.17 -10.52 25.68
C SER A 124 -4.12 -10.48 24.47
N PRO A 125 -4.77 -11.60 24.12
CA PRO A 125 -5.86 -11.60 23.14
C PRO A 125 -6.97 -10.63 23.56
N LEU A 126 -7.68 -10.07 22.59
CA LEU A 126 -8.92 -9.33 22.86
C LEU A 126 -9.97 -10.31 23.41
N GLU A 127 -10.54 -9.97 24.56
CA GLU A 127 -11.73 -10.64 25.08
C GLU A 127 -12.96 -10.20 24.26
N ALA A 128 -13.82 -11.16 23.91
CA ALA A 128 -15.00 -10.96 23.05
C ALA A 128 -16.22 -10.52 23.85
#